data_AF-A0A2V7UFV5-F1
#
_entry.id   AF-A0A2V7UFV5-F1
#
_cell.length_a   1.000
_cell.length_b   1.000
_cell.length_c   1.000
_cell.angle_alpha   90.00
_cell.angle_beta   90.00
_cell.angle_gamma   90.00
#
_symmetry.space_group_name_H-M   'P 1'
#
loop_
_entity.id
_entity.type
_entity.pdbx_description
1 polymer ?
#
loop_
_entity_poly.entity_id
_entity_poly.type
_entity_poly.pdbx_seq_one_letter_code
_entity_poly.pdbx_strand_id
1 'polypeptide(L)'
;MDNMLEAARDHRRRKMGPRALRWIFWAGATLLLILIPSAVSAGSIKLVWDPVADPDLAGYKVYYGTTSGIYTNATTVGTQNNAKLNNLQDCQVYFIAVKAVDANGNESVAFSNELSGMAAPSNSSVTPKSGKQATNSLNVTITGSNFDTQARPDFGPDVVVNSFSTSSCHNMTANITIAEAARVNSPPALPRLLSVTNPGGASGSASGVFEVTFNERRADIDKSGRVGGRDLLYWQNAFGSTSGDLNYNVDADMNGDGIVDGADLTLLAVWHGHIFF
;
A
#
# COMPACT_ATOMS: atom_id res chain seq x y z
N MET A 1 41.57 26.30 83.54
CA MET A 1 41.61 24.90 84.02
C MET A 1 40.19 24.55 84.41
N ASP A 2 39.40 23.75 83.71
CA ASP A 2 39.56 22.88 82.54
C ASP A 2 38.16 22.68 81.94
N ASN A 3 38.04 22.49 80.62
CA ASN A 3 36.77 22.23 79.92
C ASN A 3 36.99 21.16 78.84
N MET A 4 36.39 19.98 78.99
CA MET A 4 36.14 18.94 77.98
C MET A 4 35.01 18.06 78.56
N LEU A 5 34.00 17.51 77.90
CA LEU A 5 33.49 17.43 76.52
C LEU A 5 32.12 16.73 76.71
N GLU A 6 31.02 17.20 76.13
CA GLU A 6 29.76 16.43 76.17
C GLU A 6 28.98 16.58 74.86
N ALA A 7 28.65 15.42 74.27
CA ALA A 7 27.92 15.29 73.01
C ALA A 7 26.49 14.82 73.31
N ALA A 8 25.49 15.51 72.72
CA ALA A 8 24.08 15.17 72.87
C ALA A 8 23.39 15.10 71.50
N ARG A 9 22.67 14.00 71.23
CA ARG A 9 21.56 13.93 70.27
C ARG A 9 20.73 12.67 70.51
N ASP A 10 19.50 12.82 70.97
CA ASP A 10 18.39 11.93 70.62
C ASP A 10 17.03 12.62 70.81
N HIS A 11 16.14 12.53 69.82
CA HIS A 11 14.83 13.19 69.81
C HIS A 11 13.72 12.24 69.33
N ARG A 12 13.06 11.61 70.32
CA ARG A 12 11.64 11.24 70.48
C ARG A 12 10.68 11.01 69.27
N ARG A 13 10.09 9.81 69.33
CA ARG A 13 8.64 9.40 69.33
C ARG A 13 7.80 9.43 68.04
N ARG A 14 7.12 8.30 67.77
CA ARG A 14 5.64 8.13 67.83
C ARG A 14 5.22 6.64 67.83
N LYS A 15 4.20 6.30 68.63
CA LYS A 15 3.59 4.97 68.82
C LYS A 15 2.39 4.78 67.87
N MET A 16 2.15 3.56 67.39
CA MET A 16 0.84 3.10 66.89
C MET A 16 0.58 1.66 67.38
N GLY A 17 -0.63 1.41 67.89
CA GLY A 17 -1.14 0.08 68.28
C GLY A 17 -2.34 -0.33 67.39
N PRO A 18 -2.80 -1.60 67.46
CA PRO A 18 -3.69 -2.19 66.45
C PRO A 18 -5.16 -2.27 66.89
N ARG A 19 -6.12 -2.12 65.96
CA ARG A 19 -7.54 -2.49 66.15
C ARG A 19 -8.20 -3.06 64.88
N ALA A 20 -8.45 -4.37 64.94
CA ALA A 20 -9.56 -5.21 64.47
C ALA A 20 -10.62 -4.72 63.44
N LEU A 21 -10.74 -5.52 62.37
CA LEU A 21 -11.91 -6.32 61.91
C LEU A 21 -13.08 -5.72 61.06
N ARG A 22 -13.26 -6.38 59.90
CA ARG A 22 -14.49 -6.66 59.08
C ARG A 22 -15.10 -5.52 58.25
N TRP A 23 -15.21 -5.71 56.92
CA TRP A 23 -16.43 -5.75 56.09
C TRP A 23 -16.10 -6.43 54.74
N ILE A 24 -16.90 -7.41 54.33
CA ILE A 24 -16.91 -8.07 53.00
C ILE A 24 -18.13 -7.50 52.26
N PHE A 25 -17.97 -7.01 51.02
CA PHE A 25 -18.79 -7.27 49.81
C PHE A 25 -18.81 -6.09 48.79
N TRP A 26 -18.82 -6.47 47.49
CA TRP A 26 -19.03 -5.73 46.22
C TRP A 26 -17.77 -5.06 45.61
N ALA A 27 -17.40 -5.29 44.35
CA ALA A 27 -18.09 -5.88 43.20
C ALA A 27 -17.10 -6.61 42.28
N GLY A 28 -17.56 -7.70 41.66
CA GLY A 28 -16.78 -8.50 40.73
C GLY A 28 -16.31 -7.68 39.54
N ALA A 29 -14.99 -7.61 39.36
CA ALA A 29 -14.39 -7.22 38.10
C ALA A 29 -14.62 -8.36 37.10
N THR A 30 -15.79 -8.35 36.47
CA THR A 30 -16.01 -9.12 35.24
C THR A 30 -15.10 -8.52 34.18
N LEU A 31 -14.05 -9.26 33.83
CA LEU A 31 -13.27 -9.01 32.64
C LEU A 31 -14.17 -9.30 31.44
N LEU A 32 -14.87 -8.27 30.95
CA LEU A 32 -15.58 -8.32 29.68
C LEU A 32 -14.51 -8.31 28.58
N LEU A 33 -14.14 -9.50 28.11
CA LEU A 33 -13.36 -9.66 26.88
C LEU A 33 -14.26 -9.22 25.72
N ILE A 34 -14.21 -7.94 25.36
CA ILE A 34 -14.83 -7.45 24.14
C ILE A 34 -14.02 -8.05 22.99
N LEU A 35 -14.52 -9.15 22.42
CA LEU A 35 -14.18 -9.56 21.07
C LEU A 35 -14.67 -8.43 20.17
N ILE A 36 -13.80 -7.46 19.90
CA ILE A 36 -14.02 -6.54 18.79
C ILE A 36 -13.99 -7.45 17.56
N PRO A 37 -15.10 -7.63 16.82
CA PRO A 37 -15.01 -8.31 15.55
C PRO A 37 -14.03 -7.49 14.72
N SER A 38 -12.86 -8.06 14.43
CA SER A 38 -12.01 -7.56 13.37
C SER A 38 -12.92 -7.42 12.16
N ALA A 39 -12.98 -6.23 11.56
CA ALA A 39 -13.60 -6.11 10.25
C ALA A 39 -12.80 -7.02 9.32
N VAL A 40 -13.30 -8.25 9.10
CA VAL A 40 -12.85 -9.08 8.00
C VAL A 40 -13.30 -8.33 6.77
N SER A 41 -12.36 -7.63 6.14
CA SER A 41 -12.54 -7.16 4.79
C SER A 41 -12.60 -8.40 3.93
N ALA A 42 -13.81 -8.83 3.60
CA ALA A 42 -13.97 -10.01 2.77
C ALA A 42 -13.65 -9.66 1.31
N GLY A 43 -12.90 -10.55 0.65
CA GLY A 43 -12.44 -10.37 -0.70
C GLY A 43 -13.58 -10.25 -1.72
N SER A 44 -13.28 -9.67 -2.88
CA SER A 44 -14.23 -9.60 -3.99
C SER A 44 -13.60 -9.86 -5.35
N ILE A 45 -14.38 -10.46 -6.25
CA ILE A 45 -14.01 -10.69 -7.66
C ILE A 45 -15.01 -9.94 -8.54
N LYS A 46 -14.50 -9.15 -9.48
CA LYS A 46 -15.29 -8.54 -10.54
C LYS A 46 -15.24 -9.44 -11.77
N LEU A 47 -16.38 -9.67 -12.38
CA LEU A 47 -16.57 -10.55 -13.53
C LEU A 47 -17.20 -9.74 -14.67
N VAL A 48 -16.77 -10.04 -15.89
CA VAL A 48 -17.36 -9.54 -17.13
C VAL A 48 -17.40 -10.72 -18.11
N TRP A 49 -18.47 -10.81 -18.88
CA TRP A 49 -18.64 -11.83 -19.92
C TRP A 49 -19.27 -11.23 -21.18
N ASP A 50 -19.18 -11.99 -22.28
CA ASP A 50 -19.83 -11.62 -23.52
C ASP A 50 -21.36 -11.73 -23.36
N PRO A 51 -22.13 -10.69 -23.74
CA PRO A 51 -23.57 -10.71 -23.61
C PRO A 51 -24.20 -11.74 -24.57
N VAL A 52 -25.33 -12.28 -24.15
CA VAL A 52 -26.13 -13.22 -24.94
C VAL A 52 -27.22 -12.40 -25.64
N ALA A 53 -27.23 -12.43 -26.97
CA ALA A 53 -28.24 -11.76 -27.77
C ALA A 53 -29.44 -12.69 -27.99
N ASP A 54 -30.28 -12.80 -26.97
CA ASP A 54 -31.54 -13.55 -27.02
C ASP A 54 -32.70 -12.64 -26.56
N PRO A 55 -33.77 -12.47 -27.36
CA PRO A 55 -34.93 -11.66 -26.97
C PRO A 55 -35.58 -12.09 -25.66
N ASP A 56 -35.47 -13.37 -25.29
CA ASP A 56 -36.08 -13.93 -24.10
C ASP A 56 -35.14 -13.91 -22.88
N LEU A 57 -33.93 -13.35 -23.01
CA LEU A 57 -32.98 -13.23 -21.90
C LEU A 57 -33.54 -12.34 -20.77
N ALA A 58 -33.74 -12.93 -19.60
CA ALA A 58 -34.14 -12.22 -18.38
C ALA A 58 -32.98 -11.92 -17.43
N GLY A 59 -31.87 -12.63 -17.54
CA GLY A 59 -30.66 -12.35 -16.77
C GLY A 59 -29.62 -13.45 -16.82
N TYR A 60 -28.72 -13.43 -15.84
CA TYR A 60 -27.68 -14.45 -15.69
C TYR A 60 -27.65 -15.00 -14.28
N LYS A 61 -27.10 -16.19 -14.12
CA LYS A 61 -26.78 -16.76 -12.82
C LYS A 61 -25.31 -17.15 -12.79
N VAL A 62 -24.59 -16.55 -11.85
CA VAL A 62 -23.16 -16.77 -11.64
C VAL A 62 -23.01 -17.87 -10.60
N TYR A 63 -22.34 -18.94 -10.98
CA TYR A 63 -22.05 -20.10 -10.15
C TYR A 63 -20.58 -20.10 -9.76
N TYR A 64 -20.28 -20.41 -8.50
CA TYR A 64 -18.91 -20.44 -8.02
C TYR A 64 -18.69 -21.45 -6.89
N GLY A 65 -17.45 -21.92 -6.78
CA GLY A 65 -17.00 -22.87 -5.76
C GLY A 65 -15.48 -22.89 -5.63
N THR A 66 -14.97 -23.73 -4.74
CA THR A 66 -13.52 -23.85 -4.47
C THR A 66 -12.87 -25.05 -5.17
N THR A 67 -13.65 -25.82 -5.92
CA THR A 67 -13.20 -26.97 -6.70
C THR A 67 -13.72 -26.83 -8.13
N SER A 68 -12.84 -27.00 -9.12
CA SER A 68 -13.20 -26.94 -10.54
C SER A 68 -14.37 -27.88 -10.87
N GLY A 69 -15.35 -27.35 -11.59
CA GLY A 69 -16.58 -28.05 -11.97
C GLY A 69 -17.58 -28.27 -10.84
N ILE A 70 -17.28 -27.89 -9.59
CA ILE A 70 -18.17 -28.04 -8.44
C ILE A 70 -18.52 -26.67 -7.87
N TYR A 71 -19.70 -26.18 -8.25
CA TYR A 71 -20.21 -24.89 -7.81
C TYR A 71 -21.19 -25.06 -6.65
N THR A 72 -20.76 -24.69 -5.45
CA THR A 72 -21.57 -24.81 -4.22
C THR A 72 -22.37 -23.54 -3.92
N ASN A 73 -22.07 -22.43 -4.59
CA ASN A 73 -22.72 -21.15 -4.43
C ASN A 73 -23.20 -20.63 -5.78
N ALA A 74 -24.27 -19.82 -5.75
CA ALA A 74 -24.79 -19.15 -6.92
C ALA A 74 -25.35 -17.77 -6.57
N THR A 75 -25.32 -16.85 -7.52
CA THR A 75 -25.93 -15.53 -7.41
C THR A 75 -26.60 -15.17 -8.73
N THR A 76 -27.88 -14.84 -8.67
CA THR A 76 -28.61 -14.33 -9.84
C THR A 76 -28.31 -12.85 -10.02
N VAL A 77 -28.04 -12.47 -11.27
CA VAL A 77 -27.83 -11.09 -11.70
C VAL A 77 -28.81 -10.79 -12.83
N GLY A 78 -29.16 -9.51 -13.00
CA GLY A 78 -30.06 -9.08 -14.08
C GLY A 78 -29.43 -9.27 -15.47
N THR A 79 -29.90 -8.50 -16.44
CA THR A 79 -29.43 -8.53 -17.83
C THR A 79 -28.06 -7.87 -18.05
N GLN A 80 -27.39 -7.43 -16.99
CA GLN A 80 -26.04 -6.89 -17.05
C GLN A 80 -25.04 -8.03 -17.34
N ASN A 81 -24.04 -7.77 -18.18
CA ASN A 81 -22.99 -8.73 -18.52
C ASN A 81 -21.77 -8.65 -17.59
N ASN A 82 -21.99 -8.20 -16.36
CA ASN A 82 -20.97 -8.08 -15.34
C ASN A 82 -21.56 -8.37 -13.95
N ALA A 83 -20.71 -8.83 -13.03
CA ALA A 83 -21.06 -9.08 -11.64
C ALA A 83 -19.90 -8.82 -10.69
N LYS A 84 -20.22 -8.62 -9.42
CA LYS A 84 -19.24 -8.60 -8.33
C LYS A 84 -19.60 -9.67 -7.31
N LEU A 85 -18.74 -10.67 -7.16
CA LEU A 85 -18.80 -11.62 -6.05
C LEU A 85 -18.16 -10.96 -4.84
N ASN A 86 -18.86 -10.95 -3.71
CA ASN A 86 -18.40 -10.39 -2.44
C ASN A 86 -18.31 -11.49 -1.39
N ASN A 87 -17.77 -11.15 -0.22
CA ASN A 87 -17.70 -12.06 0.93
C ASN A 87 -16.88 -13.33 0.63
N LEU A 88 -15.90 -13.23 -0.26
CA LEU A 88 -15.00 -14.31 -0.58
C LEU A 88 -13.92 -14.42 0.49
N GLN A 89 -13.50 -15.65 0.77
CA GLN A 89 -12.38 -15.90 1.67
C GLN A 89 -11.08 -15.47 1.00
N ASP A 90 -10.24 -14.79 1.76
CA ASP A 90 -8.90 -14.44 1.30
C ASP A 90 -8.07 -15.71 1.10
N CYS A 91 -7.14 -15.66 0.15
CA CYS A 91 -6.23 -16.73 -0.18
C CYS A 91 -6.89 -18.03 -0.64
N GLN A 92 -8.11 -17.91 -1.16
CA GLN A 92 -8.86 -19.02 -1.73
C GLN A 92 -9.06 -18.80 -3.24
N VAL A 93 -8.66 -19.79 -4.03
CA VAL A 93 -8.99 -19.85 -5.46
C VAL A 93 -10.45 -20.24 -5.60
N TYR A 94 -11.19 -19.45 -6.37
CA TYR A 94 -12.56 -19.73 -6.77
C TYR A 94 -12.62 -20.11 -8.24
N PHE A 95 -13.46 -21.07 -8.55
CA PHE A 95 -13.84 -21.49 -9.90
C PHE A 95 -15.25 -20.97 -10.18
N ILE A 96 -15.43 -20.32 -11.32
CA ILE A 96 -16.60 -19.49 -11.61
C ILE A 96 -17.08 -19.78 -13.03
N ALA A 97 -18.38 -19.99 -13.18
CA ALA A 97 -19.04 -20.10 -14.48
C ALA A 97 -20.40 -19.42 -14.48
N VAL A 98 -20.91 -19.06 -15.65
CA VAL A 98 -22.16 -18.31 -15.80
C VAL A 98 -23.15 -19.11 -16.64
N LYS A 99 -24.43 -19.00 -16.29
CA LYS A 99 -25.57 -19.45 -17.12
C LYS A 99 -26.47 -18.28 -17.47
N ALA A 100 -27.04 -18.30 -18.67
CA ALA A 100 -28.12 -17.39 -19.05
C ALA A 100 -29.45 -17.91 -18.47
N VAL A 101 -30.37 -16.99 -18.18
CA VAL A 101 -31.71 -17.29 -17.65
C VAL A 101 -32.75 -16.59 -18.53
N ASP A 102 -33.75 -17.34 -18.99
CA ASP A 102 -34.84 -16.80 -19.81
C ASP A 102 -35.99 -16.18 -18.97
N ALA A 103 -36.96 -15.55 -19.63
CA ALA A 103 -38.14 -14.94 -19.00
C ALA A 103 -39.03 -15.92 -18.22
N ASN A 104 -38.91 -17.22 -18.47
CA ASN A 104 -39.61 -18.28 -17.74
C ASN A 104 -38.80 -18.82 -16.55
N GLY A 105 -37.57 -18.34 -16.36
CA GLY A 105 -36.66 -18.78 -15.30
C GLY A 105 -35.86 -20.03 -15.66
N ASN A 106 -35.88 -20.50 -16.92
CA ASN A 106 -35.06 -21.61 -17.34
C ASN A 106 -33.62 -21.17 -17.54
N GLU A 107 -32.68 -22.01 -17.13
CA GLU A 107 -31.25 -21.76 -17.31
C GLU A 107 -30.73 -22.41 -18.59
N SER A 108 -29.67 -21.85 -19.18
CA SER A 108 -28.97 -22.47 -20.30
C SER A 108 -28.52 -23.90 -19.96
N VAL A 109 -28.58 -24.78 -20.97
CA VAL A 109 -28.20 -26.21 -20.83
C VAL A 109 -26.74 -26.32 -20.38
N ALA A 110 -25.85 -25.64 -21.09
CA ALA A 110 -24.42 -25.58 -20.77
C ALA A 110 -24.08 -24.37 -19.89
N PHE A 111 -22.98 -24.50 -19.14
CA PHE A 111 -22.27 -23.37 -18.54
C PHE A 111 -21.41 -22.66 -19.59
N SER A 112 -20.99 -21.42 -19.29
CA SER A 112 -19.85 -20.78 -19.95
C SER A 112 -18.56 -21.60 -19.77
N ASN A 113 -17.47 -21.16 -20.40
CA ASN A 113 -16.15 -21.58 -19.95
C ASN A 113 -15.96 -21.22 -18.46
N GLU A 114 -15.21 -22.05 -17.74
CA GLU A 114 -14.87 -21.80 -16.35
C GLU A 114 -13.71 -20.81 -16.27
N LEU A 115 -13.82 -19.85 -15.35
CA LEU A 115 -12.74 -18.97 -14.92
C LEU A 115 -12.26 -19.40 -13.54
N SER A 116 -10.97 -19.20 -13.26
CA SER A 116 -10.42 -19.35 -11.92
C SER A 116 -9.69 -18.09 -11.48
N GLY A 117 -9.73 -17.81 -10.18
CA GLY A 117 -9.03 -16.67 -9.60
C GLY A 117 -9.29 -16.50 -8.11
N MET A 118 -8.44 -15.70 -7.48
CA MET A 118 -8.66 -15.24 -6.10
C MET A 118 -9.37 -13.88 -6.10
N ALA A 119 -9.84 -13.47 -4.93
CA ALA A 119 -10.25 -12.10 -4.70
C ALA A 119 -9.17 -11.09 -5.14
N ALA A 120 -9.58 -9.85 -5.40
CA ALA A 120 -8.64 -8.79 -5.74
C ALA A 120 -7.54 -8.68 -4.66
N PRO A 121 -6.26 -8.52 -5.09
CA PRO A 121 -5.15 -8.28 -4.18
C PRO A 121 -5.45 -7.16 -3.18
N SER A 122 -5.03 -7.31 -1.94
CA SER A 122 -4.98 -6.20 -0.98
C SER A 122 -3.51 -5.91 -0.67
N ASN A 123 -3.08 -4.67 -0.84
CA ASN A 123 -1.69 -4.26 -0.63
C ASN A 123 -1.61 -3.52 0.69
N SER A 124 -0.94 -4.10 1.69
CA SER A 124 -0.91 -3.57 3.06
C SER A 124 0.33 -2.73 3.33
N SER A 125 1.51 -3.17 2.90
CA SER A 125 2.76 -2.42 3.08
C SER A 125 3.85 -2.84 2.10
N VAL A 126 4.86 -1.98 1.95
CA VAL A 126 6.09 -2.26 1.22
C VAL A 126 7.29 -2.04 2.16
N THR A 127 8.27 -2.96 2.12
CA THR A 127 9.52 -2.85 2.88
C THR A 127 10.72 -3.06 1.95
N PRO A 128 11.68 -2.12 1.88
CA PRO A 128 11.66 -0.80 2.49
C PRO A 128 10.50 0.07 1.97
N LYS A 129 9.99 0.96 2.82
CA LYS A 129 8.86 1.85 2.49
C LYS A 129 9.21 2.95 1.47
N SER A 130 10.49 3.10 1.13
CA SER A 130 10.94 4.14 0.22
C SER A 130 12.23 3.77 -0.50
N GLY A 131 12.49 4.43 -1.63
CA GLY A 131 13.75 4.39 -2.36
C GLY A 131 14.08 5.76 -2.94
N LYS A 132 15.36 6.06 -3.10
CA LYS A 132 15.80 7.34 -3.67
C LYS A 132 15.67 7.31 -5.20
N GLN A 133 15.50 8.47 -5.81
CA GLN A 133 15.73 8.66 -7.25
C GLN A 133 17.10 8.09 -7.69
N ALA A 134 17.22 7.73 -8.97
CA ALA A 134 18.44 7.16 -9.57
C ALA A 134 18.91 5.86 -8.88
N THR A 135 17.98 5.02 -8.44
CA THR A 135 18.31 3.72 -7.85
C THR A 135 18.20 2.62 -8.90
N ASN A 136 19.32 2.04 -9.31
CA ASN A 136 19.38 1.00 -10.35
C ASN A 136 18.88 -0.38 -9.92
N SER A 137 18.77 -0.63 -8.62
CA SER A 137 18.26 -1.90 -8.09
C SER A 137 17.88 -1.73 -6.62
N LEU A 138 16.61 -1.97 -6.33
CA LEU A 138 16.07 -2.03 -4.97
C LEU A 138 15.19 -3.27 -4.84
N ASN A 139 15.52 -4.15 -3.90
CA ASN A 139 14.64 -5.26 -3.56
C ASN A 139 13.63 -4.78 -2.52
N VAL A 140 12.34 -4.95 -2.83
CA VAL A 140 11.23 -4.63 -1.95
C VAL A 140 10.37 -5.87 -1.70
N THR A 141 9.82 -5.96 -0.50
CA THR A 141 8.82 -6.95 -0.10
C THR A 141 7.48 -6.26 0.04
N ILE A 142 6.49 -6.72 -0.71
CA ILE A 142 5.10 -6.28 -0.64
C ILE A 142 4.34 -7.29 0.21
N THR A 143 3.66 -6.80 1.25
CA THR A 143 2.80 -7.64 2.12
C THR A 143 1.33 -7.29 1.88
N GLY A 144 0.46 -8.28 2.00
CA GLY A 144 -0.93 -8.15 1.61
C GLY A 144 -1.73 -9.44 1.76
N SER A 145 -2.80 -9.54 0.99
CA SER A 145 -3.58 -10.77 0.80
C SER A 145 -3.92 -10.98 -0.67
N ASN A 146 -4.31 -12.19 -1.01
CA ASN A 146 -4.77 -12.59 -2.35
C ASN A 146 -3.72 -12.43 -3.46
N PHE A 147 -2.44 -12.58 -3.16
CA PHE A 147 -1.40 -12.60 -4.19
C PHE A 147 -1.35 -13.95 -4.89
N ASP A 148 -1.73 -13.98 -6.16
CA ASP A 148 -1.52 -15.15 -7.00
C ASP A 148 -0.03 -15.39 -7.26
N THR A 149 0.34 -16.64 -7.53
CA THR A 149 1.69 -17.05 -7.92
C THR A 149 2.26 -16.27 -9.10
N GLN A 150 1.41 -15.75 -9.99
CA GLN A 150 1.81 -14.90 -11.12
C GLN A 150 1.31 -13.45 -10.99
N ALA A 151 0.99 -13.00 -9.77
CA ALA A 151 0.61 -11.62 -9.51
C ALA A 151 1.72 -10.65 -9.93
N ARG A 152 1.33 -9.54 -10.57
CA ARG A 152 2.25 -8.53 -11.11
C ARG A 152 2.11 -7.23 -10.34
N PRO A 153 3.17 -6.75 -9.67
CA PRO A 153 3.15 -5.45 -9.03
C PRO A 153 3.46 -4.35 -10.06
N ASP A 154 2.91 -3.17 -9.83
CA ASP A 154 3.14 -1.95 -10.60
C ASP A 154 3.20 -0.77 -9.62
N PHE A 155 4.33 -0.08 -9.60
CA PHE A 155 4.58 1.06 -8.72
C PHE A 155 4.21 2.40 -9.39
N GLY A 156 3.62 2.37 -10.58
CA GLY A 156 3.32 3.54 -11.40
C GLY A 156 4.51 4.00 -12.25
N PRO A 157 4.40 5.16 -12.91
CA PRO A 157 5.45 5.66 -13.81
C PRO A 157 6.79 5.86 -13.09
N ASP A 158 7.87 5.80 -13.86
CA ASP A 158 9.26 6.04 -13.42
C ASP A 158 9.87 5.03 -12.44
N VAL A 159 9.09 4.00 -12.06
CA VAL A 159 9.56 2.86 -11.27
C VAL A 159 9.34 1.59 -12.07
N VAL A 160 10.42 1.06 -12.63
CA VAL A 160 10.40 -0.17 -13.43
C VAL A 160 10.51 -1.38 -12.50
N VAL A 161 9.63 -2.37 -12.68
CA VAL A 161 9.76 -3.68 -12.02
C VAL A 161 10.60 -4.59 -12.91
N ASN A 162 11.83 -4.88 -12.48
CA ASN A 162 12.77 -5.72 -13.22
C ASN A 162 12.44 -7.21 -13.09
N SER A 163 12.05 -7.62 -11.89
CA SER A 163 11.63 -8.99 -11.58
C SER A 163 10.72 -9.00 -10.36
N PHE A 164 9.92 -10.06 -10.22
CA PHE A 164 9.05 -10.25 -9.07
C PHE A 164 8.80 -11.74 -8.84
N SER A 165 8.48 -12.11 -7.61
CA SER A 165 8.01 -13.44 -7.27
C SER A 165 7.06 -13.41 -6.08
N THR A 166 5.99 -14.18 -6.17
CA THR A 166 5.06 -14.37 -5.06
C THR A 166 5.51 -15.58 -4.24
N SER A 167 5.91 -15.36 -2.99
CA SER A 167 6.35 -16.43 -2.09
C SER A 167 5.19 -17.05 -1.32
N SER A 168 4.12 -16.29 -1.08
CA SER A 168 2.86 -16.79 -0.56
C SER A 168 1.72 -15.86 -0.96
N CYS A 169 0.48 -16.28 -0.70
CA CYS A 169 -0.68 -15.43 -0.90
C CYS A 169 -0.63 -14.08 -0.13
N HIS A 170 0.27 -13.95 0.85
CA HIS A 170 0.41 -12.74 1.65
C HIS A 170 1.71 -11.96 1.37
N ASN A 171 2.65 -12.53 0.62
CA ASN A 171 3.97 -11.94 0.42
C ASN A 171 4.46 -12.13 -1.02
N MET A 172 4.92 -11.04 -1.60
CA MET A 172 5.66 -11.05 -2.86
C MET A 172 6.88 -10.14 -2.75
N THR A 173 7.92 -10.45 -3.50
CA THR A 173 9.10 -9.60 -3.64
C THR A 173 9.16 -9.04 -5.05
N ALA A 174 9.73 -7.84 -5.18
CA ALA A 174 10.01 -7.22 -6.46
C ALA A 174 11.41 -6.59 -6.42
N ASN A 175 12.16 -6.74 -7.51
CA ASN A 175 13.33 -5.93 -7.77
C ASN A 175 12.91 -4.77 -8.67
N ILE A 176 13.16 -3.54 -8.21
CA ILE A 176 12.74 -2.32 -8.92
C ILE A 176 13.92 -1.41 -9.25
N THR A 177 13.78 -0.66 -10.34
CA THR A 177 14.64 0.45 -10.73
C THR A 177 13.84 1.74 -10.62
N ILE A 178 14.38 2.74 -9.94
CA ILE A 178 13.79 4.07 -9.78
C ILE A 178 14.55 5.04 -10.68
N ALA A 179 13.86 5.66 -11.63
CA ALA A 179 14.46 6.60 -12.57
C ALA A 179 15.11 7.80 -11.86
N GLU A 180 16.05 8.45 -12.55
CA GLU A 180 16.75 9.63 -12.03
C GLU A 180 15.81 10.81 -11.79
N ALA A 181 14.89 11.07 -12.73
CA ALA A 181 13.85 12.08 -12.61
C ALA A 181 12.52 11.52 -12.05
N ALA A 182 12.55 10.36 -11.36
CA ALA A 182 11.32 9.77 -10.84
C ALA A 182 10.62 10.74 -9.88
N ARG A 183 9.31 10.91 -10.05
CA ARG A 183 8.56 11.88 -9.26
C ARG A 183 8.68 11.65 -7.76
N VAL A 184 9.15 12.66 -7.02
CA VAL A 184 9.32 12.66 -5.57
C VAL A 184 7.97 12.77 -4.88
N ASN A 185 7.79 11.98 -3.82
CA ASN A 185 6.61 12.07 -2.96
C ASN A 185 6.77 13.20 -1.93
N SER A 186 6.64 14.46 -2.38
CA SER A 186 6.66 15.67 -1.53
C SER A 186 5.37 16.50 -1.71
N PRO A 187 4.70 16.96 -0.63
CA PRO A 187 3.50 17.80 -0.75
C PRO A 187 3.75 19.01 -1.68
N PRO A 188 2.83 19.32 -2.62
CA PRO A 188 1.44 18.86 -2.73
C PRO A 188 1.25 17.56 -3.55
N ALA A 189 2.32 16.83 -3.89
CA ALA A 189 2.23 15.57 -4.61
C ALA A 189 1.27 14.58 -3.96
N LEU A 190 0.40 13.97 -4.77
CA LEU A 190 -0.36 12.80 -4.35
C LEU A 190 0.61 11.63 -4.02
N PRO A 191 0.29 10.80 -3.02
CA PRO A 191 1.09 9.62 -2.72
C PRO A 191 1.04 8.63 -3.89
N ARG A 192 2.17 7.96 -4.13
CA ARG A 192 2.31 6.97 -5.20
C ARG A 192 1.34 5.81 -4.97
N LEU A 193 0.76 5.32 -6.07
CA LEU A 193 -0.15 4.18 -6.06
C LEU A 193 0.64 2.91 -6.40
N LEU A 194 0.62 1.93 -5.51
CA LEU A 194 1.01 0.56 -5.81
C LEU A 194 -0.23 -0.21 -6.26
N SER A 195 -0.18 -0.81 -7.44
CA SER A 195 -1.19 -1.76 -7.91
C SER A 195 -0.59 -3.16 -8.00
N VAL A 196 -1.37 -4.18 -7.63
CA VAL A 196 -1.02 -5.58 -7.86
C VAL A 196 -2.17 -6.23 -8.63
N THR A 197 -1.84 -6.92 -9.71
CA THR A 197 -2.81 -7.56 -10.61
C THR A 197 -2.55 -9.06 -10.67
N ASN A 198 -3.54 -9.86 -10.28
CA ASN A 198 -3.52 -11.30 -10.44
C ASN A 198 -3.80 -11.70 -11.90
N PRO A 199 -3.44 -12.93 -12.30
CA PRO A 199 -3.99 -13.56 -13.50
C PRO A 199 -5.51 -13.49 -13.50
N GLY A 200 -6.11 -13.24 -14.66
CA GLY A 200 -7.56 -13.01 -14.80
C GLY A 200 -7.99 -11.55 -14.56
N GLY A 201 -7.07 -10.64 -14.23
CA GLY A 201 -7.32 -9.20 -14.22
C GLY A 201 -7.89 -8.65 -12.91
N ALA A 202 -8.01 -9.46 -11.87
CA ALA A 202 -8.35 -8.97 -10.54
C ALA A 202 -7.18 -8.12 -10.00
N SER A 203 -7.45 -6.84 -9.78
CA SER A 203 -6.44 -5.88 -9.33
C SER A 203 -6.87 -5.17 -8.06
N GLY A 204 -5.90 -4.87 -7.20
CA GLY A 204 -6.08 -3.98 -6.06
C GLY A 204 -4.93 -3.00 -5.93
N SER A 205 -5.22 -1.84 -5.33
CA SER A 205 -4.27 -0.74 -5.24
C SER A 205 -4.22 -0.18 -3.83
N ALA A 206 -3.04 0.32 -3.43
CA ALA A 206 -2.83 1.04 -2.18
C ALA A 206 -1.99 2.30 -2.43
N SER A 207 -2.38 3.40 -1.81
CA SER A 207 -1.71 4.69 -1.92
C SER A 207 -0.82 4.91 -0.70
N GLY A 208 0.39 5.44 -0.92
CA GLY A 208 1.31 5.82 0.18
C GLY A 208 2.00 4.66 0.87
N VAL A 209 1.94 3.45 0.31
CA VAL A 209 2.66 2.27 0.85
C VAL A 209 4.13 2.21 0.41
N PHE A 210 4.50 2.97 -0.63
CA PHE A 210 5.88 3.14 -1.10
C PHE A 210 6.11 4.58 -1.56
N GLU A 211 7.27 5.15 -1.23
CA GLU A 211 7.64 6.53 -1.56
C GLU A 211 8.96 6.60 -2.34
N VAL A 212 8.99 7.42 -3.39
CA VAL A 212 10.23 7.86 -4.01
C VAL A 212 10.69 9.13 -3.29
N THR A 213 11.90 9.11 -2.77
CA THR A 213 12.52 10.26 -2.10
C THR A 213 13.56 10.91 -3.00
N PHE A 214 13.78 12.21 -2.79
CA PHE A 214 14.81 12.94 -3.50
C PHE A 214 16.19 12.33 -3.22
N ASN A 215 16.99 12.16 -4.26
CA ASN A 215 18.39 11.77 -4.13
C ASN A 215 19.24 13.03 -4.00
N GLU A 216 19.84 13.24 -2.83
CA GLU A 216 20.63 14.43 -2.53
C GLU A 216 21.77 14.69 -3.50
N ARG A 217 22.34 13.65 -4.13
CA ARG A 217 23.41 13.81 -5.12
C ARG A 217 22.95 14.55 -6.38
N ARG A 218 21.65 14.58 -6.68
CA ARG A 218 21.09 15.36 -7.79
C ARG A 218 21.12 16.88 -7.54
N ALA A 219 21.35 17.32 -6.30
CA ALA A 219 21.48 18.75 -6.00
C ALA A 219 22.78 19.37 -6.55
N ASP A 220 23.79 18.53 -6.85
CA ASP A 220 25.05 18.92 -7.50
C ASP A 220 24.88 18.80 -9.02
N ILE A 221 24.11 19.72 -9.59
CA ILE A 221 23.73 19.75 -11.02
C ILE A 221 24.97 19.87 -11.90
N ASP A 222 25.96 20.68 -11.49
CA ASP A 222 27.20 20.88 -12.25
C ASP A 222 28.24 19.77 -12.03
N LYS A 223 27.94 18.78 -11.17
CA LYS A 223 28.77 17.62 -10.81
C LYS A 223 30.16 18.03 -10.31
N SER A 224 30.28 19.20 -9.68
CA SER A 224 31.55 19.69 -9.14
C SER A 224 31.91 19.09 -7.79
N GLY A 225 31.02 18.30 -7.19
CA GLY A 225 31.13 17.74 -5.84
C GLY A 225 30.64 18.69 -4.76
N ARG A 226 30.07 19.85 -5.12
CA ARG A 226 29.59 20.85 -4.16
C ARG A 226 28.33 21.54 -4.68
N VAL A 227 27.28 21.49 -3.88
CA VAL A 227 26.06 22.28 -4.12
C VAL A 227 26.32 23.74 -3.76
N GLY A 228 26.27 24.64 -4.73
CA GLY A 228 26.51 26.06 -4.53
C GLY A 228 25.93 26.95 -5.62
N GLY A 229 26.52 28.14 -5.80
CA GLY A 229 26.00 29.16 -6.69
C GLY A 229 26.02 28.77 -8.18
N ARG A 230 26.86 27.82 -8.57
CA ARG A 230 26.85 27.29 -9.95
C ARG A 230 25.63 26.41 -10.19
N ASP A 231 25.28 25.51 -9.27
CA ASP A 231 24.05 24.71 -9.36
C ASP A 231 22.80 25.59 -9.40
N LEU A 232 22.77 26.63 -8.56
CA LEU A 232 21.69 27.61 -8.60
C LEU A 232 21.58 28.32 -9.96
N LEU A 233 22.71 28.62 -10.62
CA LEU A 233 22.71 29.21 -11.95
C LEU A 233 22.16 28.23 -13.00
N TYR A 234 22.52 26.93 -12.93
CA TYR A 234 21.96 25.91 -13.80
C TYR A 234 20.44 25.79 -13.63
N TRP A 235 19.96 25.78 -12.37
CA TRP A 235 18.53 25.78 -12.08
C TRP A 235 17.84 27.04 -12.60
N GLN A 236 18.42 28.23 -12.36
CA GLN A 236 17.84 29.51 -12.78
C GLN A 236 17.66 29.61 -14.30
N ASN A 237 18.56 29.03 -15.09
CA ASN A 237 18.46 29.01 -16.55
C ASN A 237 17.26 28.19 -17.06
N ALA A 238 16.82 27.20 -16.27
CA ALA A 238 15.69 26.35 -16.59
C ALA A 238 14.39 26.78 -15.89
N PHE A 239 14.44 27.74 -14.95
CA PHE A 239 13.26 28.14 -14.17
C PHE A 239 12.09 28.59 -15.05
N GLY A 240 10.90 28.07 -14.77
CA GLY A 240 9.67 28.32 -15.51
C GLY A 240 9.53 27.50 -16.80
N SER A 241 10.52 26.66 -17.14
CA SER A 241 10.41 25.71 -18.25
C SER A 241 9.61 24.47 -17.87
N THR A 242 9.06 23.82 -18.89
CA THR A 242 8.35 22.56 -18.80
C THR A 242 9.00 21.52 -19.71
N SER A 243 8.78 20.24 -19.43
CA SER A 243 9.30 19.15 -20.24
C SER A 243 8.92 19.33 -21.72
N GLY A 244 9.93 19.47 -22.57
CA GLY A 244 9.80 19.76 -24.00
C GLY A 244 10.28 21.15 -24.42
N ASP A 245 10.44 22.08 -23.49
CA ASP A 245 11.01 23.39 -23.78
C ASP A 245 12.52 23.32 -24.06
N LEU A 246 13.04 24.23 -24.90
CA LEU A 246 14.45 24.26 -25.28
C LEU A 246 15.41 24.47 -24.09
N ASN A 247 14.96 25.19 -23.06
CA ASN A 247 15.73 25.47 -21.85
C ASN A 247 15.37 24.52 -20.70
N TYR A 248 14.55 23.49 -20.93
CA TYR A 248 14.25 22.49 -19.92
C TYR A 248 15.51 21.69 -19.56
N ASN A 249 15.73 21.55 -18.25
CA ASN A 249 16.81 20.75 -17.72
C ASN A 249 16.24 19.76 -16.70
N VAL A 250 16.33 18.47 -17.02
CA VAL A 250 15.86 17.39 -16.15
C VAL A 250 16.60 17.32 -14.81
N ASP A 251 17.83 17.82 -14.74
CA ASP A 251 18.58 17.90 -13.48
C ASP A 251 18.12 19.08 -12.62
N ALA A 252 17.46 20.07 -13.23
CA ALA A 252 16.82 21.19 -12.53
C ALA A 252 15.37 20.87 -12.10
N ASP A 253 14.68 19.95 -12.78
CA ASP A 253 13.43 19.33 -12.32
C ASP A 253 13.76 18.24 -11.27
N MET A 254 13.95 18.70 -10.03
CA MET A 254 14.38 17.85 -8.93
C MET A 254 13.25 16.97 -8.41
N ASN A 255 12.02 17.48 -8.42
CA ASN A 255 10.87 16.75 -7.92
C ASN A 255 10.30 15.78 -8.99
N GLY A 256 10.69 15.90 -10.25
CA GLY A 256 10.29 15.02 -11.36
C GLY A 256 8.83 15.21 -11.81
N ASP A 257 8.25 16.39 -11.66
CA ASP A 257 6.87 16.68 -12.07
C ASP A 257 6.76 17.30 -13.48
N GLY A 258 7.91 17.47 -14.15
CA GLY A 258 8.00 17.98 -15.52
C GLY A 258 8.02 19.49 -15.62
N ILE A 259 8.09 20.23 -14.50
CA ILE A 259 8.15 21.68 -14.44
C ILE A 259 9.35 22.06 -13.57
N VAL A 260 10.16 23.02 -14.02
CA VAL A 260 11.23 23.58 -13.17
C VAL A 260 10.67 24.80 -12.43
N ASP A 261 10.30 24.64 -11.17
CA ASP A 261 9.66 25.69 -10.38
C ASP A 261 10.20 25.80 -8.93
N GLY A 262 9.48 26.54 -8.08
CA GLY A 262 9.87 26.76 -6.69
C GLY A 262 9.92 25.49 -5.84
N ALA A 263 9.20 24.44 -6.22
CA ALA A 263 9.27 23.13 -5.55
C ALA A 263 10.64 22.48 -5.76
N ASP A 264 11.24 22.63 -6.93
CA ASP A 264 12.60 22.15 -7.20
C ASP A 264 13.65 22.97 -6.46
N LEU A 265 13.49 24.30 -6.45
CA LEU A 265 14.38 25.16 -5.68
C LEU A 265 14.39 24.79 -4.21
N THR A 266 13.24 24.36 -3.68
CA THR A 266 13.13 23.92 -2.29
C THR A 266 13.99 22.68 -2.04
N LEU A 267 14.04 21.73 -2.99
CA LEU A 267 14.91 20.56 -2.89
C LEU A 267 16.39 20.93 -3.02
N LEU A 268 16.74 21.83 -3.93
CA LEU A 268 18.11 22.34 -4.09
C LEU A 268 18.59 23.08 -2.82
N ALA A 269 17.76 23.96 -2.26
CA ALA A 269 18.12 24.84 -1.15
C ALA A 269 18.44 24.06 0.15
N VAL A 270 17.78 22.91 0.38
CA VAL A 270 18.06 22.03 1.52
C VAL A 270 19.53 21.59 1.57
N TRP A 271 20.17 21.45 0.40
CA TRP A 271 21.54 20.95 0.27
C TRP A 271 22.57 22.03 -0.04
N HIS A 272 22.19 23.31 -0.07
CA HIS A 272 23.12 24.38 -0.39
C HIS A 272 24.32 24.42 0.57
N GLY A 273 25.53 24.45 0.02
CA GLY A 273 26.78 24.42 0.75
C GLY A 273 27.29 23.02 1.09
N HIS A 274 26.53 21.97 0.79
CA HIS A 274 26.94 20.58 1.00
C HIS A 274 28.07 20.18 0.03
N ILE A 275 28.98 19.32 0.50
CA ILE A 275 30.08 18.76 -0.29
C ILE A 275 29.92 17.24 -0.31
N PHE A 276 29.93 16.65 -1.49
CA PHE A 276 29.89 15.20 -1.66
C PHE A 276 31.32 14.68 -1.85
N PHE A 277 31.68 13.70 -1.03
CA PHE A 277 32.93 12.94 -1.16
C PHE A 277 32.75 11.70 -2.04
#